data_AF-A0A3B9WVT1-F1
#
_entry.id   AF-A0A3B9WVT1-F1
#
_cell.length_a   1.000
_cell.length_b   1.000
_cell.length_c   1.000
_cell.angle_alpha   90.00
_cell.angle_beta   90.00
_cell.angle_gamma   90.00
#
_symmetry.space_group_name_H-M   'P 1'
#
loop_
_entity.id
_entity.type
_entity.pdbx_description
1 polymer ?
#
loop_
_entity_poly.entity_id
_entity_poly.type
_entity_poly.pdbx_seq_one_letter_code
_entity_poly.pdbx_strand_id
1 'polypeptide(L)'
;LLSGPGNDLVSSTDLTAAGAHLILFTTGRGTPFGAPAPTVKISTNTALYEKKNGWIDFNAGSVAEGEPLDEAGDRLLDYVLEVAGGKRTKTEERGFREISIFKDGVVL
;
A
#
# COMPACT_ATOMS: atom_id res chain seq x y z
N LEU A 1 -4.24 -18.41 -4.18
CA LEU A 1 -3.86 -17.06 -4.64
C LEU A 1 -5.13 -16.35 -5.08
N LEU A 2 -5.30 -15.07 -4.72
CA LEU A 2 -6.42 -14.25 -5.18
C LEU A 2 -6.24 -13.93 -6.68
N SER A 3 -7.33 -13.93 -7.44
CA SER A 3 -7.34 -13.61 -8.87
C SER A 3 -8.33 -12.49 -9.13
N GLY A 4 -7.89 -11.43 -9.81
CA GLY A 4 -8.67 -10.23 -10.12
C GLY A 4 -7.91 -9.31 -11.08
N PRO A 5 -8.53 -8.23 -11.58
CA PRO A 5 -7.87 -7.28 -12.48
C PRO A 5 -6.77 -6.50 -11.75
N GLY A 6 -5.71 -6.15 -12.47
CA GLY A 6 -4.56 -5.42 -11.91
C GLY A 6 -4.78 -3.93 -11.66
N ASN A 7 -6.01 -3.41 -11.72
CA ASN A 7 -6.28 -2.03 -11.36
C ASN A 7 -6.08 -1.83 -9.86
N ASP A 8 -5.34 -0.78 -9.48
CA ASP A 8 -4.93 -0.51 -8.09
C ASP A 8 -6.08 -0.61 -7.07
N LEU A 9 -7.17 0.12 -7.31
CA LEU A 9 -8.27 0.20 -6.34
C LEU A 9 -9.16 -1.03 -6.36
N VAL A 10 -9.37 -1.63 -7.54
CA VAL A 10 -10.15 -2.86 -7.67
C VAL A 10 -9.43 -4.03 -6.99
N SER A 11 -8.17 -4.26 -7.32
CA SER A 11 -7.36 -5.32 -6.70
C SER A 11 -7.23 -5.16 -5.18
N SER A 12 -7.09 -3.91 -4.69
CA SER A 12 -7.03 -3.64 -3.24
C SER A 12 -8.40 -3.85 -2.56
N THR A 13 -9.49 -3.56 -3.26
CA THR A 13 -10.84 -3.89 -2.80
C THR A 13 -11.04 -5.40 -2.74
N ASP A 14 -10.61 -6.14 -3.76
CA ASP A 14 -10.67 -7.60 -3.80
C ASP A 14 -9.88 -8.23 -2.65
N LEU A 15 -8.68 -7.72 -2.35
CA LEU A 15 -7.88 -8.14 -1.19
C LEU A 15 -8.63 -7.94 0.12
N THR A 16 -9.23 -6.76 0.31
CA THR A 16 -10.03 -6.46 1.51
C THR A 16 -11.23 -7.40 1.60
N ALA A 17 -11.97 -7.60 0.50
CA ALA A 17 -13.13 -8.49 0.45
C ALA A 17 -12.77 -9.96 0.69
N ALA A 18 -11.55 -10.37 0.33
CA ALA A 18 -11.01 -11.70 0.60
C ALA A 18 -10.50 -11.88 2.05
N GLY A 19 -10.60 -10.85 2.89
CA GLY A 19 -10.24 -10.92 4.31
C GLY A 19 -8.82 -10.43 4.65
N ALA A 20 -8.13 -9.75 3.74
CA ALA A 20 -6.87 -9.08 4.07
C ALA A 20 -7.12 -7.94 5.06
N HIS A 21 -6.45 -7.99 6.22
CA HIS A 21 -6.53 -6.95 7.25
C HIS A 21 -5.52 -5.81 7.03
N LEU A 22 -4.55 -6.01 6.13
CA LEU A 22 -3.51 -5.04 5.79
C LEU A 22 -3.05 -5.29 4.35
N ILE A 23 -2.84 -4.21 3.59
CA ILE A 23 -2.38 -4.26 2.20
C ILE A 23 -1.03 -3.55 2.08
N LEU A 24 -0.01 -4.28 1.63
CA LEU A 24 1.28 -3.71 1.25
C LEU A 24 1.24 -3.33 -0.23
N PHE A 25 1.26 -2.03 -0.51
CA PHE A 25 1.13 -1.51 -1.87
C PHE A 25 2.42 -0.81 -2.30
N THR A 26 3.18 -1.46 -3.18
CA THR A 26 4.41 -0.89 -3.74
C THR A 26 4.09 0.10 -4.86
N THR A 27 4.81 1.22 -4.92
CA THR A 27 4.58 2.24 -5.94
C THR A 27 5.84 3.00 -6.33
N GLY A 28 6.04 3.18 -7.64
CA GLY A 28 7.06 4.07 -8.19
C GLY A 28 6.54 5.45 -8.59
N ARG A 29 5.22 5.69 -8.49
CA ARG A 29 4.56 6.93 -8.93
C ARG A 29 3.80 7.66 -7.82
N GLY A 30 3.49 6.96 -6.71
CA GLY A 30 2.80 7.51 -5.56
C GLY A 30 1.33 7.82 -5.86
N THR A 31 0.58 6.81 -6.32
CA THR A 31 -0.87 6.89 -6.53
C THR A 31 -1.57 7.22 -5.20
N PRO A 32 -2.34 8.31 -5.11
CA PRO A 32 -3.01 8.71 -3.89
C PRO A 32 -4.37 8.01 -3.75
N PHE A 33 -4.37 6.76 -3.30
CA PHE A 33 -5.60 6.02 -2.95
C PHE A 33 -5.40 5.24 -1.64
N GLY A 34 -6.49 4.93 -0.96
CA GLY A 34 -6.53 3.98 0.16
C GLY A 34 -7.70 3.01 -0.01
N ALA A 35 -7.51 1.75 0.35
CA ALA A 35 -8.57 0.74 0.37
C ALA A 35 -9.30 0.74 1.73
N PRO A 36 -10.36 -0.06 1.93
CA PRO A 36 -11.02 -0.16 3.22
C PRO A 36 -10.13 -0.76 4.31
N ALA A 37 -9.24 -1.69 3.95
CA ALA A 37 -8.17 -2.17 4.84
C ALA A 37 -6.99 -1.18 4.88
N PRO A 38 -6.30 -1.04 6.03
CA PRO A 38 -5.05 -0.30 6.14
C PRO A 38 -4.10 -0.59 4.98
N THR A 39 -3.80 0.46 4.20
CA THR A 39 -2.97 0.36 2.99
C THR A 39 -1.64 1.05 3.24
N VAL A 40 -0.58 0.25 3.40
CA VAL A 40 0.80 0.71 3.57
C VAL A 40 1.39 1.02 2.20
N LYS A 41 1.71 2.29 1.95
CA LYS A 41 2.33 2.76 0.71
C LYS A 41 3.85 2.65 0.80
N ILE A 42 4.43 1.79 -0.03
CA ILE A 42 5.86 1.51 -0.07
C ILE A 42 6.44 2.15 -1.35
N SER A 43 7.32 3.15 -1.23
CA SER A 43 7.98 3.69 -2.42
C SER A 43 9.13 2.80 -2.88
N THR A 44 9.31 2.71 -4.20
CA THR A 44 10.46 2.01 -4.80
C THR A 44 11.70 2.88 -4.95
N ASN A 45 11.64 4.17 -4.58
CA ASN A 45 12.75 5.10 -4.66
C ASN A 45 12.63 6.20 -3.57
N THR A 46 13.79 6.68 -3.09
CA THR A 46 13.89 7.67 -2.02
C THR A 46 13.35 9.04 -2.45
N ALA A 47 13.61 9.47 -3.69
CA ALA A 47 13.10 10.74 -4.20
C ALA A 47 11.56 10.85 -4.14
N LEU A 48 10.83 9.76 -4.43
CA LEU A 48 9.38 9.72 -4.29
C LEU A 48 8.94 9.79 -2.82
N TYR A 49 9.63 9.06 -1.94
CA TYR A 49 9.36 9.10 -0.50
C TYR A 49 9.49 10.51 0.05
N GLU A 50 10.59 11.20 -0.26
CA GLU A 50 10.83 12.57 0.19
C GLU A 50 9.81 13.56 -0.39
N LYS A 51 9.58 13.50 -1.71
CA LYS A 51 8.67 14.42 -2.41
C LYS A 51 7.21 14.24 -1.99
N LYS A 52 6.80 13.02 -1.63
CA LYS A 52 5.43 12.66 -1.23
C LYS A 52 5.37 12.03 0.17
N ASN A 53 6.14 12.56 1.13
CA ASN A 53 6.22 12.00 2.49
C ASN A 53 4.87 11.87 3.21
N GLY A 54 3.89 12.69 2.83
CA GLY A 54 2.56 12.65 3.41
C GLY A 54 1.67 11.54 2.82
N TRP A 55 2.15 10.82 1.81
CA TRP A 55 1.45 9.72 1.15
C TRP A 55 2.19 8.39 1.25
N ILE A 56 3.51 8.41 1.43
CA ILE A 56 4.34 7.21 1.48
C ILE A 56 4.63 6.88 2.94
N ASP A 57 4.35 5.64 3.31
CA ASP A 57 4.54 5.11 4.66
C ASP A 57 5.97 4.58 4.86
N PHE A 58 6.55 3.96 3.82
CA PHE A 58 7.85 3.29 3.89
C PHE A 58 8.70 3.56 2.64
N ASN A 59 9.99 3.84 2.84
CA ASN A 59 10.98 3.96 1.78
C ASN A 59 11.73 2.63 1.56
N ALA A 60 11.49 1.96 0.43
CA ALA A 60 12.31 0.82 -0.01
C ALA A 60 13.39 1.23 -1.03
N GLY A 61 13.45 2.52 -1.39
CA GLY A 61 14.47 3.06 -2.30
C GLY A 61 15.89 2.99 -1.76
N SER A 62 16.04 2.97 -0.44
CA SER A 62 17.32 2.82 0.26
C SER A 62 18.07 1.53 -0.12
N VAL A 63 17.35 0.47 -0.53
CA VAL A 63 17.96 -0.76 -1.06
C VAL A 63 18.76 -0.49 -2.34
N ALA A 64 18.24 0.37 -3.23
CA ALA A 64 18.97 0.79 -4.43
C ALA A 64 20.14 1.73 -4.12
N GLU A 65 20.18 2.30 -2.91
CA GLU A 65 21.22 3.21 -2.42
C GLU A 65 22.28 2.49 -1.57
N GLY A 66 22.15 1.18 -1.38
CA GLY A 66 23.16 0.33 -0.75
C GLY A 66 22.74 -0.29 0.59
N GLU A 67 21.52 -0.08 1.06
CA GLU A 67 20.99 -0.82 2.21
C GLU A 67 20.84 -2.32 1.86
N PRO A 68 21.32 -3.24 2.72
CA PRO A 68 21.06 -4.67 2.54
C PRO A 68 19.58 -5.00 2.51
N LEU A 69 19.18 -5.91 1.62
CA LEU A 69 17.77 -6.28 1.44
C LEU A 69 17.15 -6.87 2.72
N ASP A 70 17.91 -7.67 3.47
CA ASP A 70 17.45 -8.28 4.71
C ASP A 70 17.16 -7.20 5.79
N GLU A 71 18.02 -6.19 5.91
CA GLU A 71 17.81 -5.06 6.84
C GLU A 71 16.58 -4.24 6.45
N ALA A 72 16.37 -3.97 5.16
CA ALA A 72 15.16 -3.32 4.67
C ALA A 72 13.90 -4.17 4.93
N GLY A 73 14.03 -5.50 4.82
CA GLY A 73 12.99 -6.47 5.13
C GLY A 73 12.59 -6.43 6.61
N ASP A 74 13.57 -6.43 7.51
CA ASP A 74 13.34 -6.35 8.96
C ASP A 74 12.64 -5.03 9.34
N ARG A 75 13.09 -3.89 8.81
CA ARG A 75 12.42 -2.60 9.03
C ARG A 75 10.99 -2.58 8.49
N LEU A 76 10.75 -3.21 7.34
CA LEU A 76 9.41 -3.30 6.78
C LEU A 76 8.51 -4.16 7.68
N LEU A 77 9.02 -5.30 8.16
CA LEU A 77 8.29 -6.16 9.10
C LEU A 77 7.94 -5.42 10.39
N ASP A 78 8.89 -4.71 11.00
CA ASP A 78 8.65 -3.89 12.18
C ASP A 78 7.54 -2.86 11.93
N TYR A 79 7.57 -2.17 10.79
CA TYR A 79 6.53 -1.22 10.41
C TYR A 79 5.16 -1.91 10.23
N VAL A 80 5.12 -3.09 9.61
CA VAL A 80 3.87 -3.87 9.47
C VAL A 80 3.30 -4.25 10.84
N LEU A 81 4.16 -4.65 11.79
CA LEU A 81 3.74 -4.97 13.15
C LEU A 81 3.20 -3.73 13.88
N GLU A 82 3.80 -2.56 13.70
CA GLU A 82 3.28 -1.30 14.25
C GLU A 82 1.86 -1.00 13.71
N VAL A 83 1.64 -1.16 12.40
CA VAL A 83 0.33 -0.93 11.77
C VAL A 83 -0.69 -1.96 12.26
N ALA A 84 -0.30 -3.23 12.34
CA ALA A 84 -1.14 -4.28 12.93
C ALA A 84 -1.46 -4.00 14.42
N GLY A 85 -0.55 -3.34 15.14
CA GLY A 85 -0.73 -2.86 16.51
C GLY A 85 -1.58 -1.59 16.65
N GLY A 86 -2.08 -1.03 15.54
CA GLY A 86 -3.00 0.11 15.54
C GLY A 86 -2.39 1.44 15.09
N LYS A 87 -1.12 1.48 14.68
CA LYS A 87 -0.57 2.65 13.98
C LYS A 87 -1.33 2.85 12.67
N ARG A 88 -1.85 4.05 12.46
CA ARG A 88 -2.58 4.39 11.22
C ARG A 88 -1.60 4.63 10.08
N THR A 89 -1.93 4.17 8.88
CA THR A 89 -1.16 4.53 7.67
C THR A 89 -1.48 5.97 7.24
N LYS A 90 -0.63 6.56 6.39
CA LYS A 90 -0.84 7.92 5.85
C LYS A 90 -2.17 8.08 5.11
N THR A 91 -2.60 7.03 4.41
CA THR A 91 -3.90 7.02 3.71
C THR A 91 -5.06 7.04 4.72
N GLU A 92 -4.94 6.28 5.81
CA GLU A 92 -5.93 6.29 6.89
C GLU A 92 -5.96 7.62 7.64
N GLU A 93 -4.81 8.19 8.01
CA GLU A 93 -4.71 9.51 8.67
C GLU A 93 -5.47 10.59 7.89
N ARG A 94 -5.44 10.50 6.56
CA ARG A 94 -6.09 11.44 5.64
C ARG A 94 -7.54 11.09 5.29
N GLY A 95 -8.04 9.94 5.75
CA GLY A 95 -9.42 9.50 5.50
C GLY A 95 -9.67 8.87 4.13
N PHE A 96 -8.64 8.46 3.39
CA PHE A 96 -8.81 7.78 2.11
C PHE A 96 -9.15 6.31 2.33
N ARG A 97 -10.42 5.95 2.06
CA ARG A 97 -10.95 4.58 2.16
C ARG A 97 -11.99 4.37 1.06
N GLU A 98 -11.50 4.08 -0.13
CA GLU A 98 -12.30 3.96 -1.34
C GLU A 98 -12.59 2.49 -1.66
N ILE A 99 -13.68 2.25 -2.38
CA ILE A 99 -14.09 0.93 -2.84
C ILE A 99 -14.29 1.02 -4.35
N SER A 100 -13.71 0.08 -5.09
CA SER A 100 -14.02 -0.13 -6.50
C SER A 100 -14.23 -1.60 -6.74
N ILE A 101 -15.40 -1.95 -7.29
CA ILE A 101 -15.79 -3.34 -7.53
C ILE A 101 -15.60 -3.61 -9.02
N PHE A 102 -14.89 -4.69 -9.35
CA PHE A 102 -14.85 -5.16 -10.73
C PHE A 102 -16.25 -5.62 -11.14
N LYS A 103 -16.79 -5.01 -12.20
CA LYS A 103 -18.03 -5.44 -12.82
C LYS A 103 -17.77 -5.73 -14.28
N ASP A 104 -18.06 -6.95 -14.69
CA ASP A 104 -18.10 -7.36 -16.08
C ASP A 104 -19.57 -7.42 -16.56
N GLY A 105 -19.83 -7.09 -17.82
CA GLY A 105 -21.15 -7.06 -18.44
C GLY A 105 -21.84 -5.69 -18.54
N VAL A 106 -23.06 -5.69 -19.08
CA VAL A 106 -23.84 -4.47 -19.41
C VAL A 106 -24.37 -3.78 -18.15
N VAL A 107 -24.27 -2.45 -18.11
CA VAL A 107 -24.91 -1.60 -17.10
C VAL A 107 -26.16 -0.98 -17.74
N LEU A 108 -27.31 -1.16 -17.09
CA LEU A 108 -28.56 -0.47 -17.43
C LEU A 108 -28.61 0.90 -16.76
#